data_AF-A0A840I7D2-F1
#
_entry.id   AF-A0A840I7D2-F1
#
_cell.length_a   1.000
_cell.length_b   1.000
_cell.length_c   1.000
_cell.angle_alpha   90.00
_cell.angle_beta   90.00
_cell.angle_gamma   90.00
#
_symmetry.space_group_name_H-M   'P 1'
#
loop_
_entity.id
_entity.type
_entity.pdbx_description
1 polymer ?
#
loop_
_entity_poly.entity_id
_entity_poly.type
_entity_poly.pdbx_seq_one_letter_code
_entity_poly.pdbx_strand_id
1 'polypeptide(L)'
;MIRLIATLLASVFALPQAAIAQGFSVSGRTVLDANGQPFVIRGVNQAHAWLPETTDAALPAIASFGANTVRIALSSGEPWGPTPVSEVAEIIRQAKSLGLVTMLEVHNTTGYGQQDWGV
;
A
#
# COMPACT_ATOMS: atom_id res chain seq x y z
N MET A 1 -14.23 -31.32 45.81
CA MET A 1 -13.75 -29.93 45.55
C MET A 1 -12.80 -29.80 44.35
N ILE A 2 -12.66 -30.80 43.47
CA ILE A 2 -11.77 -30.73 42.28
C ILE A 2 -12.55 -30.60 40.95
N ARG A 3 -13.87 -30.85 40.96
CA ARG A 3 -14.73 -30.80 39.75
C ARG A 3 -15.30 -29.41 39.44
N LEU A 4 -15.09 -28.40 40.28
CA LEU A 4 -15.59 -27.03 40.05
C LEU A 4 -14.57 -26.12 39.34
N ILE A 5 -13.29 -26.50 39.30
CA ILE A 5 -12.22 -25.67 38.73
C ILE A 5 -12.08 -25.89 37.20
N ALA A 6 -12.46 -27.08 36.70
CA ALA A 6 -12.35 -27.41 35.28
C ALA A 6 -13.38 -26.71 34.39
N THR A 7 -14.51 -26.26 34.93
CA THR A 7 -15.59 -25.63 34.15
C THR A 7 -15.46 -24.12 34.02
N LEU A 8 -14.57 -23.47 34.79
CA LEU A 8 -14.38 -22.02 34.74
C LEU A 8 -13.30 -21.58 33.72
N LEU A 9 -12.44 -22.50 33.26
CA LEU A 9 -11.42 -22.19 32.24
C LEU A 9 -11.93 -22.23 30.80
N ALA A 10 -13.11 -22.79 30.54
CA ALA A 10 -13.64 -22.92 29.17
C ALA A 10 -14.37 -21.66 28.67
N SER A 11 -14.64 -20.69 29.54
CA SER A 11 -15.54 -19.56 29.24
C SER A 11 -14.84 -18.30 28.71
N VAL A 12 -13.50 -18.30 28.59
CA VAL A 12 -12.73 -17.07 28.28
C VAL A 12 -12.32 -16.97 26.79
N PHE A 13 -12.60 -17.96 25.95
CA PHE A 13 -12.08 -18.01 24.57
C PHE A 13 -13.07 -17.73 23.45
N ALA A 14 -14.22 -17.11 23.72
CA ALA A 14 -15.14 -16.65 22.68
C ALA A 14 -15.22 -15.11 22.68
N LEU A 15 -14.07 -14.44 22.52
CA LEU A 15 -14.11 -13.05 22.08
C LEU A 15 -14.67 -13.05 20.64
N PRO A 16 -15.64 -12.18 20.31
CA PRO A 16 -16.05 -12.02 18.92
C PRO A 16 -14.82 -11.59 18.13
N GLN A 17 -14.35 -12.49 17.26
CA GLN A 17 -13.30 -12.16 16.32
C GLN A 17 -13.91 -11.14 15.37
N ALA A 18 -13.59 -9.86 15.58
CA ALA A 18 -14.02 -8.79 14.71
C ALA A 18 -13.70 -9.22 13.27
N ALA A 19 -14.67 -9.08 12.37
CA ALA A 19 -14.48 -9.42 10.97
C ALA A 19 -13.26 -8.65 10.47
N ILE A 20 -12.16 -9.37 10.27
CA ILE A 20 -10.92 -8.79 9.79
C ILE A 20 -11.22 -8.28 8.38
N ALA A 21 -11.10 -6.96 8.18
CA ALA A 21 -11.24 -6.37 6.86
C ALA A 21 -10.28 -7.08 5.90
N GLN A 22 -10.76 -7.44 4.71
CA GLN A 22 -9.93 -8.11 3.69
C GLN A 22 -8.96 -7.12 3.01
N GLY A 23 -8.19 -6.36 3.80
CA GLY A 23 -7.30 -5.31 3.33
C GLY A 23 -7.25 -4.10 4.26
N PHE A 24 -6.77 -2.97 3.73
CA PHE A 24 -6.74 -1.70 4.45
C PHE A 24 -8.15 -1.21 4.80
N SER A 25 -8.28 -0.55 5.95
CA SER A 25 -9.51 0.11 6.39
C SER A 25 -9.22 1.44 7.08
N VAL A 26 -10.25 2.22 7.38
CA VAL A 26 -10.12 3.51 8.07
C VAL A 26 -11.00 3.51 9.31
N SER A 27 -10.44 3.94 10.45
CA SER A 27 -11.16 4.18 11.70
C SER A 27 -10.85 5.59 12.19
N GLY A 28 -11.84 6.48 12.09
CA GLY A 28 -11.66 7.91 12.41
C GLY A 28 -10.57 8.55 11.55
N ARG A 29 -9.41 8.82 12.15
CA ARG A 29 -8.24 9.45 11.51
C ARG A 29 -7.10 8.46 11.21
N THR A 30 -7.32 7.17 11.45
CA THR A 30 -6.29 6.14 11.40
C THR A 30 -6.56 5.20 10.23
N VAL A 31 -5.55 4.99 9.38
CA VAL A 31 -5.54 3.88 8.41
C VAL A 31 -5.09 2.62 9.14
N LEU A 32 -5.82 1.53 8.98
CA LEU A 32 -5.51 0.23 9.57
C LEU A 32 -5.11 -0.75 8.46
N ASP A 33 -4.10 -1.59 8.71
CA ASP A 33 -3.72 -2.69 7.83
C ASP A 33 -4.75 -3.83 7.88
N ALA A 34 -4.49 -4.88 7.10
CA ALA A 34 -5.35 -6.07 7.04
C ALA A 34 -5.42 -6.86 8.36
N ASN A 35 -4.60 -6.55 9.38
CA ASN A 35 -4.66 -7.16 10.70
C ASN A 35 -5.33 -6.22 11.73
N GLY A 36 -5.89 -5.09 11.28
CA GLY A 36 -6.49 -4.08 12.14
C GLY A 36 -5.48 -3.22 12.91
N GLN A 37 -4.20 -3.24 12.54
CA GLN A 37 -3.14 -2.45 13.18
C GLN A 37 -2.99 -1.08 12.52
N PRO A 38 -2.71 0.00 13.26
CA PRO A 38 -2.42 1.31 12.68
C PRO A 38 -1.27 1.24 11.66
N PHE A 39 -1.55 1.60 10.41
CA PHE A 39 -0.56 1.69 9.35
C PHE A 39 -0.15 3.15 9.13
N VAL A 40 1.07 3.47 9.55
CA VAL A 40 1.64 4.82 9.42
C VAL A 40 2.58 4.83 8.22
N ILE A 41 2.18 5.51 7.14
CA ILE A 41 2.96 5.59 5.90
C ILE A 41 4.28 6.32 6.13
N ARG A 42 5.38 5.68 5.72
CA ARG A 42 6.75 6.22 5.65
C ARG A 42 7.37 5.73 4.34
N GLY A 43 7.49 6.61 3.36
CA GLY A 43 7.78 6.20 2.00
C GLY A 43 8.26 7.30 1.08
N VAL A 44 8.46 6.93 -0.18
CA VAL A 44 9.00 7.78 -1.25
C VAL A 44 8.07 7.71 -2.47
N ASN A 45 8.08 8.75 -3.30
CA ASN A 45 7.41 8.76 -4.60
C ASN A 45 8.37 8.26 -5.68
N GLN A 46 7.88 7.39 -6.57
CA GLN A 46 8.59 6.91 -7.75
C GLN A 46 7.89 7.41 -9.02
N ALA A 47 8.64 8.14 -9.83
CA ALA A 47 8.21 8.84 -11.03
C ALA A 47 8.04 7.92 -12.26
N HIS A 48 7.29 6.83 -12.13
CA HIS A 48 7.25 5.78 -13.15
C HIS A 48 6.67 6.26 -14.50
N ALA A 49 5.70 7.18 -14.50
CA ALA A 49 5.08 7.71 -15.72
C ALA A 49 6.07 8.38 -16.69
N TRP A 50 7.08 9.11 -16.19
CA TRP A 50 8.05 9.83 -17.03
C TRP A 50 9.48 9.30 -16.96
N LEU A 51 9.79 8.40 -16.01
CA LEU A 51 11.08 7.72 -15.88
C LEU A 51 10.88 6.22 -15.61
N PRO A 52 10.17 5.48 -16.49
CA PRO A 52 9.79 4.09 -16.23
C PRO A 52 11.00 3.17 -16.04
N GLU A 53 12.11 3.43 -16.73
CA GLU A 53 13.37 2.67 -16.67
C GLU A 53 14.05 2.73 -15.30
N THR A 54 13.68 3.69 -14.44
CA THR A 54 14.28 3.83 -13.11
C THR A 54 13.60 2.96 -12.06
N THR A 55 12.38 2.48 -12.31
CA THR A 55 11.55 1.82 -11.29
C THR A 55 12.17 0.54 -10.75
N ASP A 56 12.71 -0.33 -11.62
CA ASP A 56 13.32 -1.61 -11.20
C ASP A 56 14.52 -1.41 -10.26
N ALA A 57 15.30 -0.35 -10.48
CA ALA A 57 16.43 0.00 -9.60
C ALA A 57 15.96 0.75 -8.33
N ALA A 58 14.93 1.57 -8.44
CA ALA A 58 14.43 2.41 -7.35
C ALA A 58 13.74 1.60 -6.26
N LEU A 59 12.93 0.60 -6.60
CA LEU A 59 12.18 -0.19 -5.61
C LEU A 59 13.07 -0.85 -4.53
N PRO A 60 14.13 -1.62 -4.87
CA PRO A 60 15.01 -2.19 -3.85
C PRO A 60 15.79 -1.13 -3.07
N ALA A 61 16.17 -0.02 -3.73
CA ALA A 61 16.83 1.09 -3.04
C ALA A 61 15.89 1.73 -1.99
N ILE A 62 14.65 2.04 -2.36
CA ILE A 62 13.62 2.57 -1.46
C ILE A 62 13.39 1.64 -0.27
N ALA A 63 13.25 0.34 -0.51
CA ALA A 63 13.12 -0.66 0.54
C ALA A 63 14.34 -0.70 1.47
N SER A 64 15.56 -0.57 0.93
CA SER A 64 16.80 -0.59 1.72
C SER A 64 16.93 0.56 2.72
N PHE A 65 16.23 1.69 2.50
CA PHE A 65 16.14 2.80 3.44
C PHE A 65 15.07 2.61 4.54
N GLY A 66 14.41 1.45 4.57
CA GLY A 66 13.37 1.14 5.56
C GLY A 66 12.02 1.78 5.27
N ALA A 67 11.76 2.20 4.03
CA ALA A 67 10.43 2.60 3.62
C ALA A 67 9.43 1.44 3.78
N ASN A 68 8.19 1.73 4.17
CA ASN A 68 7.10 0.75 4.22
C ASN A 68 6.09 0.93 3.08
N THR A 69 6.23 2.00 2.30
CA THR A 69 5.32 2.37 1.21
C THR A 69 6.11 2.98 0.06
N VAL A 70 5.69 2.73 -1.16
CA VAL A 70 6.11 3.47 -2.36
C VAL A 70 4.87 4.00 -3.07
N ARG A 71 4.86 5.30 -3.40
CA ARG A 71 3.82 5.91 -4.22
C ARG A 71 4.28 5.95 -5.68
N ILE A 72 3.61 5.23 -6.57
CA ILE A 72 3.98 5.07 -7.97
C ILE A 72 3.15 6.03 -8.81
N ALA A 73 3.79 7.04 -9.40
CA ALA A 73 3.15 7.92 -10.38
C ALA A 73 2.93 7.16 -11.70
N LEU A 74 1.67 6.90 -12.04
CA LEU A 74 1.26 6.28 -13.30
C LEU A 74 0.68 7.34 -14.25
N SER A 75 0.52 6.95 -15.51
CA SER A 75 -0.17 7.77 -16.49
C SER A 75 -1.35 7.04 -17.13
N SER A 76 -2.37 7.79 -17.53
CA SER A 76 -3.55 7.33 -18.26
C SER A 76 -3.64 7.90 -19.68
N GLY A 77 -2.61 8.60 -20.16
CA GLY A 77 -2.64 9.30 -21.46
C GLY A 77 -1.53 10.35 -21.61
N GLU A 78 -1.75 11.33 -22.48
CA GLU A 78 -0.77 12.39 -22.75
C GLU A 78 -0.38 13.19 -21.49
N PRO A 79 0.90 13.60 -21.35
CA PRO A 79 1.96 13.53 -22.38
C PRO A 79 2.79 12.24 -22.39
N TRP A 80 2.60 11.36 -21.40
CA TRP A 80 3.48 10.19 -21.21
C TRP A 80 2.96 8.89 -21.85
N GLY A 81 1.69 8.91 -22.28
CA GLY A 81 0.98 7.71 -22.69
C GLY A 81 0.48 6.89 -21.49
N PRO A 82 -0.49 5.98 -21.70
CA PRO A 82 -1.03 5.18 -20.60
C PRO A 82 -0.02 4.13 -20.12
N THR A 83 0.20 4.03 -18.81
CA THR A 83 0.99 2.95 -18.21
C THR A 83 0.30 1.60 -18.45
N PRO A 84 0.96 0.60 -19.08
CA PRO A 84 0.37 -0.69 -19.37
C PRO A 84 -0.05 -1.46 -18.10
N VAL A 85 -1.18 -2.17 -18.17
CA VAL A 85 -1.67 -3.02 -17.06
C VAL A 85 -0.63 -4.07 -16.63
N SER A 86 0.14 -4.61 -17.58
CA SER A 86 1.23 -5.55 -17.30
C SER A 86 2.34 -4.93 -16.46
N GLU A 87 2.67 -3.67 -16.70
CA GLU A 87 3.68 -2.93 -15.92
C GLU A 87 3.16 -2.62 -14.52
N VAL A 88 1.90 -2.17 -14.39
CA VAL A 88 1.25 -1.98 -13.09
C VAL A 88 1.29 -3.28 -12.26
N ALA A 89 0.96 -4.41 -12.88
CA ALA A 89 1.00 -5.71 -12.22
C ALA A 89 2.41 -6.12 -11.77
N GLU A 90 3.43 -5.86 -12.60
CA GLU A 90 4.83 -6.15 -12.25
C GLU A 90 5.34 -5.27 -11.11
N ILE A 91 5.05 -3.97 -11.12
CA ILE A 91 5.41 -3.04 -10.05
C ILE A 91 4.81 -3.49 -8.72
N ILE A 92 3.53 -3.89 -8.70
CA ILE A 92 2.89 -4.43 -7.50
C ILE A 92 3.59 -5.71 -7.04
N ARG A 93 3.93 -6.64 -7.95
CA ARG A 93 4.63 -7.88 -7.59
C ARG A 93 5.99 -7.61 -6.97
N GLN A 94 6.80 -6.76 -7.59
CA GLN A 94 8.13 -6.40 -7.11
C GLN A 94 8.06 -5.70 -5.75
N ALA A 95 7.22 -4.65 -5.63
CA ALA A 95 7.05 -3.92 -4.37
C ALA A 95 6.60 -4.84 -3.22
N LYS A 96 5.65 -5.76 -3.48
CA LYS A 96 5.22 -6.76 -2.49
C LYS A 96 6.37 -7.69 -2.07
N SER A 97 7.22 -8.12 -3.00
CA SER A 97 8.38 -8.96 -2.69
C SER A 97 9.41 -8.27 -1.79
N LEU A 98 9.43 -6.92 -1.83
CA LEU A 98 10.30 -6.06 -1.04
C LEU A 98 9.65 -5.56 0.27
N GLY A 99 8.43 -6.02 0.59
CA GLY A 99 7.70 -5.59 1.79
C GLY A 99 7.17 -4.15 1.72
N LEU A 100 7.08 -3.58 0.52
CA LEU A 100 6.53 -2.25 0.28
C LEU A 100 5.03 -2.31 -0.01
N VAL A 101 4.24 -1.47 0.66
CA VAL A 101 2.87 -1.17 0.25
C VAL A 101 2.90 -0.28 -0.99
N THR A 102 2.22 -0.69 -2.05
CA THR A 102 2.16 0.07 -3.31
C THR A 102 0.97 1.02 -3.30
N MET A 103 1.22 2.33 -3.31
CA MET A 103 0.20 3.36 -3.50
C MET A 103 0.22 3.82 -4.96
N LEU A 104 -0.81 3.46 -5.73
CA LEU A 104 -0.92 3.85 -7.13
C LEU A 104 -1.65 5.18 -7.26
N GLU A 105 -1.22 6.01 -8.21
CA GLU A 105 -1.84 7.28 -8.54
C GLU A 105 -1.76 7.54 -10.05
N VAL A 106 -2.76 8.23 -10.61
CA VAL A 106 -2.74 8.67 -12.01
C VAL A 106 -2.42 10.15 -12.05
N HIS A 107 -1.29 10.51 -12.66
CA HIS A 107 -0.71 11.84 -12.55
C HIS A 107 -1.30 12.87 -13.53
N ASN A 108 -2.04 12.42 -14.56
CA ASN A 108 -2.53 13.30 -15.65
C ASN A 108 -3.53 14.37 -15.21
N THR A 109 -4.06 14.29 -13.99
CA THR A 109 -5.03 15.27 -13.46
C THR A 109 -4.39 16.40 -12.65
N THR A 110 -3.08 16.32 -12.41
CA THR A 110 -2.33 17.35 -11.68
C THR A 110 -2.53 18.72 -12.33
N GLY A 111 -3.08 19.68 -11.58
CA GLY A 111 -3.25 21.05 -12.05
C GLY A 111 -4.24 21.23 -13.20
N TYR A 112 -5.24 20.35 -13.34
CA TYR A 112 -6.19 20.41 -14.45
C TYR A 112 -6.75 21.82 -14.72
N GLY A 113 -6.59 22.32 -15.96
CA GLY A 113 -6.92 23.67 -16.40
C GLY A 113 -5.76 24.67 -16.34
N GLN A 114 -4.63 24.28 -15.73
CA GLN A 114 -3.40 25.06 -15.56
C GLN A 114 -2.15 24.17 -15.66
N GLN A 115 -2.21 23.08 -16.45
CA GLN A 115 -1.13 22.12 -16.48
C GLN A 115 0.18 22.72 -17.02
N ASP A 116 1.23 22.55 -16.23
CA ASP A 116 2.63 22.75 -16.62
C ASP A 116 3.36 21.44 -16.33
N TRP A 117 3.71 20.72 -17.41
CA TRP A 117 4.36 19.41 -17.32
C TRP A 117 5.88 19.52 -17.17
N GLY A 118 6.39 20.66 -16.68
CA GLY A 118 7.80 20.81 -16.30
C GLY A 118 8.18 19.85 -15.15
N VAL A 119 8.39 18.58 -15.48
CA VAL A 119 8.96 17.53 -14.64
C VAL A 119 10.26 17.01 -15.25
#